data_AF-R1CX48-F1
#
_entry.id   AF-R1CX48-F1
#
_cell.length_a   1.000
_cell.length_b   1.000
_cell.length_c   1.000
_cell.angle_alpha   90.00
_cell.angle_beta   90.00
_cell.angle_gamma   90.00
#
_symmetry.space_group_name_H-M   'P 1'
#
loop_
_entity.id
_entity.type
_entity.pdbx_description
1 polymer ?
#
loop_
_entity_poly.entity_id
_entity_poly.type
_entity_poly.pdbx_seq_one_letter_code
_entity_poly.pdbx_strand_id
1 'polypeptide(L)'
;MEGEYNGHVKEGKMHGVGVCVYTDGSRYQGDWKAGLKNGRGTHSFASGDQFEGEWENGWMHGLGVYTWKIGDKYIGEVSYGRIHGFGTYTWRTNSKYVGCWKEGKMHGHGVKTDPHGNLFEGEWREGKPIIKDKANQSPDFLAWLNDSVGAVAGPRRNKEYASVSQHDDD
;
A
#
# COMPACT_ATOMS: atom_id res chain seq x y z
N MET A 1 -16.58 -18.14 -7.81
CA MET A 1 -15.11 -18.04 -7.74
C MET A 1 -14.62 -17.95 -9.17
N GLU A 2 -14.03 -16.84 -9.56
CA GLU A 2 -13.47 -16.67 -10.89
C GLU A 2 -11.94 -16.75 -10.82
N GLY A 3 -11.41 -17.95 -10.58
CA GLY A 3 -9.96 -18.16 -10.50
C GLY A 3 -9.60 -19.61 -10.22
N GLU A 4 -8.38 -19.98 -10.59
CA GLU A 4 -7.79 -21.29 -10.32
C GLU A 4 -6.95 -21.22 -9.05
N TYR A 5 -7.19 -22.14 -8.11
CA TYR A 5 -6.43 -22.24 -6.87
C TYR A 5 -5.64 -23.54 -6.82
N ASN A 6 -4.34 -23.42 -6.50
CA ASN A 6 -3.45 -24.53 -6.23
C ASN A 6 -2.88 -24.39 -4.82
N GLY A 7 -3.36 -25.23 -3.90
CA GLY A 7 -2.95 -25.24 -2.51
C GLY A 7 -3.87 -26.11 -1.66
N HIS A 8 -3.68 -26.07 -0.35
CA HIS A 8 -4.52 -26.84 0.56
C HIS A 8 -5.92 -26.22 0.70
N VAL A 9 -6.93 -27.08 0.83
CA VAL A 9 -8.34 -26.71 1.00
C VAL A 9 -8.86 -27.38 2.26
N LYS A 10 -9.50 -26.60 3.14
CA LYS A 10 -10.15 -27.08 4.35
C LYS A 10 -11.60 -26.61 4.36
N GLU A 11 -12.56 -27.51 4.57
CA GLU A 11 -13.99 -27.19 4.61
C GLU A 11 -14.47 -26.43 3.35
N GLY A 12 -13.98 -26.85 2.18
CA GLY A 12 -14.30 -26.21 0.90
C GLY A 12 -13.69 -24.80 0.71
N LYS A 13 -12.84 -24.34 1.63
CA LYS A 13 -12.20 -23.01 1.60
C LYS A 13 -10.69 -23.12 1.44
N MET A 14 -10.09 -22.17 0.72
CA MET A 14 -8.63 -22.03 0.59
C MET A 14 -7.99 -21.88 1.98
N HIS A 15 -6.94 -22.65 2.26
CA HIS A 15 -6.31 -22.70 3.57
C HIS A 15 -4.83 -23.08 3.49
N GLY A 16 -3.99 -22.52 4.36
CA GLY A 16 -2.55 -22.75 4.35
C GLY A 16 -1.88 -22.06 3.16
N VAL A 17 -0.70 -22.54 2.76
CA VAL A 17 0.03 -21.96 1.63
C VAL A 17 -0.62 -22.37 0.32
N GLY A 18 -0.82 -21.39 -0.57
CA GLY A 18 -1.38 -21.65 -1.90
C GLY A 18 -1.23 -20.48 -2.86
N VAL A 19 -1.50 -20.78 -4.12
CA VAL A 19 -1.50 -19.83 -5.23
C VAL A 19 -2.90 -19.74 -5.81
N CYS A 20 -3.43 -18.53 -5.95
CA CYS A 20 -4.65 -18.27 -6.71
C CYS A 20 -4.33 -17.38 -7.91
N VAL A 21 -4.75 -17.81 -9.10
CA VAL A 21 -4.73 -17.00 -10.32
C VAL A 21 -6.17 -16.60 -10.61
N TYR A 22 -6.45 -15.30 -10.67
CA TYR A 22 -7.78 -14.75 -10.86
C TYR A 22 -8.08 -14.54 -12.35
N THR A 23 -9.36 -14.47 -12.73
CA THR A 23 -9.79 -14.23 -14.12
C THR A 23 -9.35 -12.87 -14.67
N ASP A 24 -9.17 -11.87 -13.80
CA ASP A 24 -8.63 -10.56 -14.18
C ASP A 24 -7.12 -10.59 -14.50
N GLY A 25 -6.48 -11.76 -14.34
CA GLY A 25 -5.04 -11.97 -14.54
C GLY A 25 -4.18 -11.63 -13.34
N SER A 26 -4.76 -11.13 -12.23
CA SER A 26 -4.04 -10.97 -10.98
C SER A 26 -3.69 -12.33 -10.36
N ARG A 27 -2.70 -12.34 -9.48
CA ARG A 27 -2.21 -13.56 -8.82
C ARG A 27 -1.86 -13.28 -7.36
N TYR A 28 -2.35 -14.12 -6.46
CA TYR A 28 -1.88 -14.16 -5.08
C TYR A 28 -1.11 -15.45 -4.81
N GLN A 29 0.02 -15.34 -4.11
CA GLN A 29 0.76 -16.46 -3.57
C GLN A 29 1.09 -16.16 -2.11
N GLY A 30 0.67 -17.03 -1.19
CA GLY A 30 0.91 -16.81 0.23
C GLY A 30 0.02 -17.66 1.11
N ASP A 31 -0.12 -17.25 2.36
CA ASP A 31 -0.99 -17.93 3.30
C ASP A 31 -2.46 -17.57 3.07
N TRP A 32 -3.31 -18.56 3.30
CA TRP A 32 -4.75 -18.48 3.23
C TRP A 32 -5.37 -18.97 4.52
N LYS A 33 -6.44 -18.32 4.96
CA LYS A 33 -7.24 -18.75 6.11
C LYS A 33 -8.71 -18.56 5.79
N ALA A 34 -9.45 -19.67 5.80
CA ALA A 34 -10.90 -19.68 5.56
C ALA A 34 -11.32 -18.94 4.28
N GLY A 35 -10.56 -19.12 3.19
CA GLY A 35 -10.85 -18.50 1.89
C GLY A 35 -10.33 -17.08 1.70
N LEU A 36 -9.70 -16.49 2.73
CA LEU A 36 -9.14 -15.14 2.68
C LEU A 36 -7.61 -15.17 2.70
N LYS A 37 -6.99 -14.21 2.02
CA LYS A 37 -5.55 -13.93 2.13
C LYS A 37 -5.25 -13.60 3.60
N ASN A 38 -4.22 -14.21 4.15
CA ASN A 38 -3.82 -14.04 5.54
C ASN A 38 -2.30 -14.24 5.66
N GLY A 39 -1.69 -13.97 6.82
CA GLY A 39 -0.27 -14.23 7.04
C GLY A 39 0.62 -13.46 6.07
N ARG A 40 1.57 -14.13 5.42
CA ARG A 40 2.47 -13.50 4.44
C ARG A 40 2.10 -13.90 3.02
N GLY A 41 2.27 -12.97 2.09
CA GLY A 41 2.04 -13.26 0.69
C GLY A 41 2.42 -12.12 -0.25
N THR A 42 2.48 -12.48 -1.53
CA THR A 42 2.70 -11.59 -2.64
C THR A 42 1.45 -11.57 -3.52
N HIS A 43 0.93 -10.38 -3.78
CA HIS A 43 -0.13 -10.15 -4.75
C HIS A 43 0.41 -9.35 -5.92
N SER A 44 0.35 -9.93 -7.11
CA SER A 44 0.62 -9.26 -8.38
C SER A 44 -0.72 -8.85 -8.98
N PHE A 45 -0.97 -7.55 -9.09
CA PHE A 45 -2.23 -7.00 -9.56
C PHE A 45 -2.30 -7.05 -11.09
N ALA A 46 -3.52 -7.10 -11.64
CA ALA A 46 -3.74 -7.03 -13.10
C ALA A 46 -3.21 -5.72 -13.72
N SER A 47 -3.11 -4.65 -12.93
CA SER A 47 -2.48 -3.38 -13.33
C SER A 47 -0.97 -3.53 -13.61
N GLY A 48 -0.34 -4.59 -13.08
CA GLY A 48 1.10 -4.81 -13.02
C GLY A 48 1.78 -4.25 -11.77
N ASP A 49 1.00 -3.67 -10.85
CA ASP A 49 1.50 -3.34 -9.51
C ASP A 49 1.73 -4.62 -8.71
N GLN A 50 2.51 -4.53 -7.63
CA GLN A 50 2.78 -5.66 -6.75
C GLN A 50 2.79 -5.20 -5.29
N PHE A 51 2.22 -6.04 -4.41
CA PHE A 51 2.43 -5.94 -2.98
C PHE A 51 2.99 -7.24 -2.44
N GLU A 52 4.03 -7.16 -1.63
CA GLU A 52 4.60 -8.25 -0.86
C GLU A 52 4.61 -7.86 0.61
N GLY A 53 4.01 -8.68 1.47
CA GLY A 53 3.99 -8.35 2.89
C GLY A 53 2.97 -9.16 3.66
N GLU A 54 2.51 -8.55 4.75
CA GLU A 54 1.54 -9.11 5.64
C GLU A 54 0.10 -8.86 5.16
N TRP A 55 -0.76 -9.83 5.43
CA TRP A 55 -2.16 -9.87 5.05
C TRP A 55 -3.02 -10.28 6.23
N GLU A 56 -4.14 -9.59 6.40
CA GLU A 56 -5.13 -9.92 7.41
C GLU A 56 -6.54 -9.81 6.81
N ASN A 57 -7.31 -10.90 6.91
CA ASN A 57 -8.71 -10.97 6.47
C ASN A 57 -8.93 -10.45 5.03
N GLY A 58 -8.01 -10.78 4.12
CA GLY A 58 -8.06 -10.37 2.71
C GLY A 58 -7.43 -9.01 2.41
N TRP A 59 -7.02 -8.24 3.43
CA TRP A 59 -6.43 -6.91 3.30
C TRP A 59 -4.92 -6.95 3.49
N MET A 60 -4.19 -6.08 2.80
CA MET A 60 -2.80 -5.77 3.16
C MET A 60 -2.81 -5.09 4.53
N HIS A 61 -2.05 -5.62 5.48
CA HIS A 61 -2.02 -5.16 6.87
C HIS A 61 -0.66 -5.47 7.48
N GLY A 62 -0.10 -4.62 8.35
CA GLY A 62 1.22 -4.85 8.94
C GLY A 62 2.33 -4.28 8.07
N LEU A 63 3.46 -4.96 7.95
CA LEU A 63 4.58 -4.49 7.12
C LEU A 63 4.49 -5.02 5.69
N GLY A 64 4.93 -4.20 4.73
CA GLY A 64 5.04 -4.66 3.35
C GLY A 64 5.80 -3.72 2.43
N VAL A 65 5.98 -4.21 1.21
CA VAL A 65 6.60 -3.53 0.09
C VAL A 65 5.55 -3.42 -1.02
N TYR A 66 5.24 -2.19 -1.40
CA TYR A 66 4.41 -1.92 -2.57
C TYR A 66 5.31 -1.44 -3.70
N THR A 67 5.22 -2.08 -4.86
CA THR A 67 5.95 -1.67 -6.08
C THR A 67 4.92 -1.36 -7.15
N TRP A 68 4.88 -0.12 -7.60
CA TRP A 68 3.97 0.26 -8.69
C TRP A 68 4.63 -0.03 -10.04
N LYS A 69 3.83 -0.39 -11.04
CA LYS A 69 4.29 -0.61 -12.41
C LYS A 69 5.03 0.60 -12.99
N ILE A 70 4.67 1.80 -12.54
CA ILE A 70 5.30 3.06 -12.96
C ILE A 70 6.72 3.26 -12.42
N GLY A 71 7.19 2.40 -11.50
CA GLY A 71 8.53 2.43 -10.91
C GLY A 71 8.60 3.04 -9.52
N ASP A 72 7.50 3.56 -8.98
CA ASP A 72 7.42 4.00 -7.59
C ASP A 72 7.52 2.80 -6.64
N LYS A 73 7.99 3.03 -5.41
CA LYS A 73 8.13 1.99 -4.38
C LYS A 73 7.81 2.52 -2.98
N TYR A 74 7.13 1.71 -2.18
CA TYR A 74 6.87 1.96 -0.78
C TYR A 74 7.36 0.78 0.06
N ILE A 75 7.96 1.08 1.20
CA ILE A 75 8.37 0.10 2.22
C ILE A 75 7.94 0.65 3.57
N GLY A 76 7.06 -0.05 4.28
CA GLY A 76 6.61 0.39 5.59
C GLY A 76 5.30 -0.26 6.00
N GLU A 77 4.62 0.40 6.92
CA GLU A 77 3.36 -0.07 7.47
C GLU A 77 2.20 0.15 6.49
N VAL A 78 1.26 -0.78 6.50
CA VAL A 78 -0.01 -0.74 5.78
C VAL A 78 -1.14 -1.16 6.71
N SER A 79 -2.32 -0.58 6.55
CA SER A 79 -3.52 -0.92 7.31
C SER A 79 -4.73 -0.87 6.40
N TYR A 80 -5.53 -1.94 6.39
CA TYR A 80 -6.73 -2.09 5.56
C TYR A 80 -6.50 -1.71 4.09
N GLY A 81 -5.38 -2.17 3.53
CA GLY A 81 -5.02 -1.91 2.14
C GLY A 81 -4.44 -0.54 1.85
N ARG A 82 -4.19 0.31 2.85
CA ARG A 82 -3.64 1.66 2.69
C ARG A 82 -2.31 1.81 3.38
N ILE A 83 -1.43 2.62 2.81
CA ILE A 83 -0.20 3.07 3.47
C ILE A 83 -0.55 3.82 4.76
N HIS A 84 0.08 3.43 5.85
CA HIS A 84 -0.18 3.94 7.21
C HIS A 84 1.10 3.87 8.04
N GLY A 85 1.10 4.43 9.25
CA GLY A 85 2.20 4.26 10.20
C GLY A 85 3.51 4.90 9.70
N PHE A 86 4.65 4.27 9.96
CA PHE A 86 5.93 4.73 9.46
C PHE A 86 6.32 4.02 8.16
N GLY A 87 6.90 4.77 7.22
CA GLY A 87 7.32 4.19 5.96
C GLY A 87 8.15 5.10 5.08
N THR A 88 8.75 4.47 4.08
CA THR A 88 9.55 5.09 3.04
C THR A 88 8.82 4.98 1.72
N TYR A 89 8.58 6.10 1.05
CA TYR A 89 8.16 6.14 -0.34
C TYR A 89 9.30 6.68 -1.20
N THR A 90 9.64 5.96 -2.26
CA THR A 90 10.62 6.35 -3.27
C THR A 90 9.87 6.51 -4.58
N TRP A 91 9.90 7.72 -5.14
CA TRP A 91 9.35 7.98 -6.47
C TRP A 91 10.29 7.45 -7.54
N ARG A 92 9.74 7.11 -8.71
CA ARG A 92 10.52 6.77 -9.92
C ARG A 92 11.49 7.88 -10.35
N THR A 93 11.25 9.12 -9.90
CA THR A 93 12.13 10.26 -10.11
C THR A 93 13.34 10.26 -9.20
N ASN A 94 13.46 9.32 -8.26
CA ASN A 94 14.44 9.24 -7.17
C ASN A 94 14.25 10.25 -6.04
N SER A 95 13.16 11.03 -6.04
CA SER A 95 12.72 11.70 -4.81
C SER A 95 12.35 10.64 -3.75
N LYS A 96 12.40 11.01 -2.47
CA LYS A 96 12.06 10.12 -1.36
C LYS A 96 11.33 10.85 -0.24
N TYR A 97 10.42 10.16 0.43
CA TYR A 97 9.87 10.58 1.72
C TYR A 97 10.06 9.46 2.73
N VAL A 98 10.59 9.81 3.90
CA VAL A 98 10.74 8.90 5.05
C VAL A 98 10.04 9.56 6.23
N GLY A 99 8.98 8.93 6.73
CA GLY A 99 8.24 9.51 7.84
C GLY A 99 6.91 8.83 8.10
N CYS A 100 6.08 9.54 8.84
CA CYS A 100 4.75 9.07 9.19
C CYS A 100 3.76 9.25 8.02
N TRP A 101 2.79 8.33 7.97
CA TRP A 101 1.76 8.21 6.95
C TRP A 101 0.40 7.97 7.59
N LYS A 102 -0.64 8.52 6.97
CA LYS A 102 -2.02 8.30 7.38
C LYS A 102 -2.91 8.25 6.14
N GLU A 103 -3.64 7.15 5.96
CA GLU A 103 -4.59 6.96 4.86
C GLU A 103 -4.00 7.23 3.47
N GLY A 104 -2.75 6.82 3.24
CA GLY A 104 -2.04 7.03 1.97
C GLY A 104 -1.49 8.43 1.75
N LYS A 105 -1.40 9.26 2.80
CA LYS A 105 -0.84 10.62 2.74
C LYS A 105 0.28 10.80 3.76
N MET A 106 1.29 11.60 3.40
CA MET A 106 2.32 12.08 4.33
C MET A 106 1.65 12.81 5.50
N HIS A 107 2.01 12.46 6.73
CA HIS A 107 1.39 12.98 7.95
C HIS A 107 2.38 12.93 9.12
N GLY A 108 2.31 13.85 10.09
CA GLY A 108 3.27 13.90 11.20
C GLY A 108 4.70 14.21 10.76
N HIS A 109 5.69 13.78 11.53
CA HIS A 109 7.10 14.06 11.24
C HIS A 109 7.59 13.23 10.04
N GLY A 110 8.36 13.87 9.16
CA GLY A 110 9.02 13.20 8.05
C GLY A 110 10.04 14.06 7.31
N VAL A 111 10.88 13.39 6.55
CA VAL A 111 11.94 13.96 5.70
C VAL A 111 11.60 13.69 4.24
N LYS A 112 11.43 14.75 3.44
CA LYS A 112 11.36 14.67 1.98
C LYS A 112 12.71 15.05 1.39
N THR A 113 13.20 14.29 0.41
CA THR A 113 14.48 14.51 -0.28
C THR A 113 14.25 14.42 -1.79
N ASP A 114 14.92 15.28 -2.55
CA ASP A 114 14.92 15.22 -4.01
C ASP A 114 16.18 14.52 -4.55
N PRO A 115 16.26 14.26 -5.87
CA PRO A 115 17.42 13.59 -6.48
C PRO A 115 18.72 14.40 -6.42
N HIS A 116 18.62 15.70 -6.14
CA HIS A 116 19.75 16.62 -6.04
C HIS A 116 20.26 16.78 -4.61
N GLY A 117 19.62 16.10 -3.64
CA GLY A 117 19.98 16.15 -2.22
C GLY A 117 19.34 17.28 -1.43
N ASN A 118 18.45 18.08 -2.05
CA ASN A 118 17.65 19.04 -1.29
C ASN A 118 16.70 18.27 -0.38
N LEU A 119 16.61 18.68 0.88
CA LEU A 119 15.73 18.03 1.86
C LEU A 119 14.92 19.04 2.66
N PHE A 120 13.78 18.55 3.15
CA PHE A 120 12.97 19.21 4.15
C PHE A 120 12.58 18.17 5.19
N GLU A 121 12.91 18.51 6.43
CA GLU A 121 12.48 17.79 7.61
C GLU A 121 11.46 18.64 8.35
N GLY A 122 10.31 18.05 8.68
CA GLY A 122 9.29 18.75 9.41
C GLY A 122 7.97 18.01 9.53
N GLU A 123 6.96 18.76 9.95
CA GLU A 123 5.60 18.26 10.14
C GLU A 123 4.80 18.30 8.84
N TRP A 124 4.00 17.25 8.62
CA TRP A 124 3.12 17.09 7.47
C TRP A 124 1.67 16.87 7.93
N ARG A 125 0.71 17.38 7.16
CA ARG A 125 -0.73 17.13 7.40
C ARG A 125 -1.45 17.01 6.08
N GLU A 126 -2.16 15.89 5.90
CA GLU A 126 -2.94 15.60 4.69
C GLU A 126 -2.11 15.73 3.40
N GLY A 127 -0.85 15.28 3.43
CA GLY A 127 0.07 15.32 2.28
C GLY A 127 0.79 16.66 2.08
N LYS A 128 0.55 17.66 2.94
CA LYS A 128 1.14 19.01 2.82
C LYS A 128 2.10 19.32 3.96
N PRO A 129 3.24 19.98 3.70
CA PRO A 129 4.16 20.38 4.75
C PRO A 129 3.60 21.56 5.55
N ILE A 130 3.84 21.55 6.86
CA ILE A 130 3.49 22.63 7.77
C ILE A 130 4.68 23.58 7.90
N ILE A 131 4.59 24.73 7.22
CA ILE A 131 5.66 25.74 7.18
C ILE A 131 5.23 26.93 8.04
N LYS A 132 5.97 27.20 9.12
CA LYS A 132 5.66 28.28 10.08
C LYS A 132 5.99 29.67 9.54
N ASP A 133 7.07 29.82 8.77
CA ASP A 133 7.53 31.09 8.23
C ASP A 133 7.65 31.02 6.71
N LYS A 134 6.52 31.06 6.02
CA LYS A 134 6.47 30.98 4.55
C LYS A 134 7.07 32.20 3.86
N ALA A 135 7.04 33.37 4.52
CA ALA A 135 7.46 34.64 3.93
C ALA A 135 8.98 34.69 3.69
N ASN A 136 9.75 33.96 4.51
CA ASN A 136 11.20 33.88 4.41
C ASN A 136 11.70 32.68 3.58
N GLN A 137 10.82 31.97 2.87
CA GLN A 137 11.19 30.84 2.02
C GLN A 137 11.20 31.24 0.54
N SER A 138 12.13 30.69 -0.23
CA SER A 138 12.15 30.94 -1.67
C SER A 138 10.91 30.34 -2.35
N PRO A 139 10.36 30.99 -3.40
CA PRO A 139 9.26 30.43 -4.18
C PRO A 139 9.54 29.03 -4.72
N ASP A 140 10.78 28.78 -5.18
CA ASP A 140 11.20 27.49 -5.72
C ASP A 140 11.17 26.39 -4.65
N PHE A 141 11.62 26.69 -3.44
CA PHE A 141 11.56 25.75 -2.31
C PHE A 141 10.11 25.43 -1.94
N LEU A 142 9.23 26.44 -1.90
CA LEU A 142 7.81 26.23 -1.62
C LEU A 142 7.11 25.42 -2.72
N ALA A 143 7.46 25.65 -3.99
CA ALA A 143 6.93 24.90 -5.11
C ALA A 143 7.35 23.43 -5.05
N TRP A 144 8.64 23.17 -4.84
CA TRP A 144 9.20 21.82 -4.65
C TRP A 144 8.54 21.07 -3.47
N LEU A 145 8.33 21.76 -2.35
CA LEU A 145 7.71 21.18 -1.17
C LEU A 145 6.25 20.77 -1.39
N ASN A 146 5.51 21.63 -2.09
CA ASN A 146 4.10 21.42 -2.39
C ASN A 146 3.87 20.38 -3.50
N ASP A 147 4.92 19.89 -4.16
CA ASP A 147 4.84 18.74 -5.06
C ASP A 147 4.47 17.51 -4.23
N SER A 148 3.16 17.37 -4.02
CA SER A 148 2.58 16.44 -3.07
C SER A 148 2.40 15.11 -3.76
N VAL A 149 2.60 14.01 -3.03
CA VAL A 149 1.91 12.78 -3.43
C VAL A 149 0.42 13.08 -3.35
N GLY A 150 -0.27 13.01 -4.50
CA GLY A 150 -1.70 12.74 -4.48
C GLY A 150 -1.95 11.49 -3.62
N ALA A 151 -3.09 11.40 -2.94
CA ALA A 151 -3.39 10.26 -2.07
C ALA A 151 -3.01 8.95 -2.77
N VAL A 152 -2.03 8.23 -2.22
CA VAL A 152 -1.56 6.99 -2.82
C VAL A 152 -2.68 6.00 -2.63
N ALA A 153 -3.39 5.71 -3.72
CA ALA A 153 -4.48 4.76 -3.69
C ALA A 153 -3.89 3.38 -3.39
N GLY A 154 -4.36 2.77 -2.31
CA GLY A 154 -4.35 1.32 -2.22
C GLY A 154 -5.18 0.72 -3.37
N PRO A 155 -5.06 -0.59 -3.64
CA PRO A 155 -5.89 -1.26 -4.64
C PRO A 155 -7.35 -0.87 -4.43
N ARG A 156 -8.00 -0.37 -5.51
CA ARG A 156 -9.42 -0.06 -5.46
C ARG A 156 -10.15 -1.35 -5.14
N ARG A 157 -11.14 -1.24 -4.26
CA ARG A 157 -12.09 -2.30 -3.91
C ARG A 157 -12.63 -2.90 -5.22
N ASN A 158 -12.17 -4.07 -5.64
CA ASN A 158 -12.99 -4.89 -6.51
C ASN A 158 -14.19 -5.26 -5.64
N LYS A 159 -15.39 -4.84 -6.08
CA LYS A 159 -16.66 -5.11 -5.39
C LYS A 159 -16.90 -6.61 -5.15
N GLU A 160 -16.08 -7.48 -5.76
CA GLU A 160 -16.16 -8.94 -5.69
C GLU A 160 -15.38 -9.57 -4.53
N TYR A 161 -14.54 -8.81 -3.81
CA TYR A 161 -13.88 -9.34 -2.61
C TYR A 161 -14.75 -9.17 -1.34
N ALA A 162 -15.97 -8.64 -1.47
CA ALA A 162 -16.94 -8.57 -0.39
C ALA A 162 -17.70 -9.90 -0.30
N SER A 163 -17.60 -10.54 0.87
CA SER A 163 -18.48 -11.59 1.40
C SER A 163 -18.62 -12.88 0.56
N VAL A 164 -17.98 -13.96 1.04
CA VAL A 164 -18.82 -15.13 1.35
C VAL A 164 -19.70 -14.66 2.50
N SER A 165 -20.95 -14.36 2.18
CA SER A 165 -22.00 -14.10 3.16
C SER A 165 -21.98 -15.22 4.20
N GLN A 166 -21.99 -14.84 5.47
CA GLN A 166 -22.46 -15.72 6.53
C GLN A 166 -23.85 -16.20 6.12
N HIS A 167 -23.98 -17.47 5.76
CA HIS A 167 -25.17 -18.21 6.15
C HIS A 167 -24.83 -18.71 7.54
N ASP A 168 -25.28 -17.93 8.53
CA ASP A 168 -25.56 -18.47 9.83
C ASP A 168 -26.77 -19.38 9.62
N ASP A 169 -26.53 -20.69 9.68
CA ASP A 169 -27.59 -21.68 9.82
C ASP A 169 -28.13 -21.58 11.25
N ASP A 170 -29.41 -21.23 11.39
CA ASP A 170 -30.33 -21.68 12.44
C ASP A 170 -31.77 -21.62 11.91
#